data_AF-A0A9E0V689-F1
#
_entry.id   AF-A0A9E0V689-F1
#
_cell.length_a   1.000
_cell.length_b   1.000
_cell.length_c   1.000
_cell.angle_alpha   90.00
_cell.angle_beta   90.00
_cell.angle_gamma   90.00
#
_symmetry.space_group_name_H-M   'P 1'
#
loop_
_entity.id
_entity.type
_entity.pdbx_description
1 polymer ?
#
loop_
_entity_poly.entity_id
_entity_poly.type
_entity_poly.pdbx_seq_one_letter_code
_entity_poly.pdbx_strand_id
1 'polypeptide(L)'
;MKSNALLFLVVMLSFLPLLSCNKSPVKGCDSTCEIHGTCDYATGKCDCNSGYEGTNCEIETRARFVGNYAVKQDSSGTIKTYNCIISSGTGNPYSISIAALNNASFQATVSAGNSITISDFNPEFIEIRGSGNLSGNVISLNITFKPNFNPAYTLNFTLTKQQ
;
A
#
# COMPACT_ATOMS: atom_id res chain seq x y z
N MET A 1 82.79 -15.86 40.66
CA MET A 1 82.63 -16.97 39.69
C MET A 1 81.60 -16.54 38.66
N LYS A 2 81.94 -16.69 37.38
CA LYS A 2 81.26 -16.15 36.19
C LYS A 2 80.12 -17.06 35.71
N SER A 3 79.11 -16.48 35.06
CA SER A 3 78.58 -16.81 33.70
C SER A 3 77.11 -16.33 33.61
N ASN A 4 76.82 -15.21 32.92
CA ASN A 4 76.22 -15.11 31.56
C ASN A 4 74.82 -15.75 31.44
N ALA A 5 73.78 -15.16 30.83
CA ALA A 5 73.79 -14.47 29.55
C ALA A 5 72.60 -13.51 29.33
N LEU A 6 72.88 -12.56 28.46
CA LEU A 6 72.08 -11.59 27.72
C LEU A 6 70.90 -12.22 26.94
N LEU A 7 69.69 -11.63 26.97
CA LEU A 7 68.79 -11.58 25.79
C LEU A 7 67.64 -10.54 25.93
N PHE A 8 67.71 -9.48 25.12
CA PHE A 8 66.64 -8.80 24.35
C PHE A 8 65.25 -8.49 25.01
N LEU A 9 64.91 -7.21 25.27
CA LEU A 9 64.28 -6.22 24.36
C LEU A 9 62.73 -6.17 24.47
N VAL A 10 62.20 -4.97 24.76
CA VAL A 10 60.98 -4.36 24.14
C VAL A 10 59.57 -4.61 24.73
N VAL A 11 59.01 -3.50 25.26
CA VAL A 11 57.63 -2.98 25.04
C VAL A 11 56.53 -3.59 25.93
N MET A 12 56.17 -2.99 27.08
CA MET A 12 55.29 -1.81 27.27
C MET A 12 54.09 -1.74 26.31
N LEU A 13 52.87 -1.70 26.86
CA LEU A 13 51.56 -1.66 26.18
C LEU A 13 51.00 -3.03 25.78
N SER A 14 50.54 -3.78 26.78
CA SER A 14 49.45 -4.74 26.60
C SER A 14 48.18 -3.99 26.19
N PHE A 15 48.00 -3.95 24.88
CA PHE A 15 46.84 -3.56 24.10
C PHE A 15 45.52 -3.63 24.86
N LEU A 16 44.85 -2.47 24.97
CA LEU A 16 43.40 -2.44 25.04
C LEU A 16 42.87 -3.20 23.81
N PRO A 17 41.89 -4.12 23.93
CA PRO A 17 41.17 -4.56 22.76
C PRO A 17 40.52 -3.32 22.16
N LEU A 18 41.02 -2.91 20.99
CA LEU A 18 40.39 -1.91 20.15
C LEU A 18 38.95 -2.39 19.95
N LEU A 19 37.98 -1.75 20.60
CA LEU A 19 36.61 -1.78 20.12
C LEU A 19 36.69 -1.19 18.71
N SER A 20 36.81 -2.07 17.72
CA SER A 20 36.57 -1.73 16.32
C SER A 20 35.10 -1.34 16.24
N CYS A 21 34.83 -0.07 16.50
CA CYS A 21 33.58 0.54 16.08
C CYS A 21 33.66 0.59 14.55
N ASN A 22 33.29 -0.52 13.91
CA ASN A 22 32.96 -0.53 12.50
C ASN A 22 31.74 0.37 12.36
N LYS A 23 31.97 1.68 12.27
CA LYS A 23 30.95 2.65 11.94
C LYS A 23 30.51 2.25 10.53
N SER A 24 29.43 1.47 10.45
CA SER A 24 28.77 1.15 9.19
C SER A 24 28.64 2.46 8.43
N PRO A 25 29.00 2.53 7.14
CA PRO A 25 28.84 3.76 6.39
C PRO A 25 27.37 4.16 6.50
N VAL A 26 27.12 5.23 7.25
CA VAL A 26 25.81 5.85 7.37
C VAL A 26 25.47 6.27 5.94
N LYS A 27 24.62 5.49 5.27
CA LYS A 27 24.01 5.90 4.02
C LYS A 27 23.05 7.02 4.41
N GLY A 28 23.55 8.26 4.48
CA GLY A 28 22.70 9.42 4.69
C GLY A 28 21.57 9.44 3.65
N CYS A 29 20.46 10.12 3.95
CA CYS A 29 19.44 10.32 2.93
C CYS A 29 19.93 11.35 1.91
N ASP A 30 20.33 10.85 0.75
CA ASP A 30 20.50 11.64 -0.47
C ASP A 30 19.13 11.90 -1.13
N SER A 31 18.13 11.04 -0.85
CA SER A 31 16.74 11.16 -1.31
C SER A 31 15.86 11.81 -0.25
N THR A 32 15.11 12.85 -0.63
CA THR A 32 14.01 13.38 0.17
C THR A 32 12.87 12.38 0.16
N CYS A 33 12.46 11.86 1.33
CA CYS A 33 11.28 10.98 1.50
C CYS A 33 9.94 11.70 1.28
N GLU A 34 9.97 12.74 0.44
CA GLU A 34 8.97 13.77 0.27
C GLU A 34 8.40 14.26 1.62
N ILE A 35 7.18 14.79 1.61
CA ILE A 35 6.44 15.13 2.84
C ILE A 35 5.71 13.91 3.43
N HIS A 36 5.90 12.72 2.85
CA HIS A 36 5.12 11.51 3.11
C HIS A 36 5.92 10.38 3.73
N GLY A 37 7.12 10.64 4.24
CA GLY A 37 7.91 9.63 4.94
C GLY A 37 8.99 10.22 5.83
N THR A 38 9.61 9.34 6.62
CA THR A 38 10.76 9.65 7.47
C THR A 38 11.97 8.91 6.96
N CYS A 39 13.12 9.59 6.87
CA CYS A 39 14.37 8.95 6.52
C CYS A 39 14.96 8.16 7.70
N ASP A 40 15.25 6.88 7.48
CA ASP A 40 16.18 6.13 8.32
C ASP A 40 17.62 6.39 7.87
N TYR A 41 18.34 7.22 8.62
CA TYR A 41 19.73 7.57 8.33
C TYR A 41 20.71 6.41 8.44
N ALA A 42 20.37 5.32 9.14
CA ALA A 42 21.24 4.16 9.23
C ALA A 42 21.23 3.35 7.92
N THR A 43 20.08 3.28 7.25
CA THR A 43 19.89 2.48 6.03
C THR A 43 19.83 3.31 4.75
N GLY A 44 19.54 4.61 4.86
CA GLY A 44 19.27 5.51 3.75
C GLY A 44 17.95 5.24 3.05
N LYS A 45 16.98 4.62 3.74
CA LYS A 45 15.66 4.27 3.19
C LYS A 45 14.56 5.13 3.83
N CYS A 46 13.49 5.34 3.07
CA CYS A 46 12.30 6.02 3.55
C CYS A 46 11.33 5.04 4.21
N ASP A 47 10.88 5.39 5.42
CA ASP A 47 9.73 4.79 6.08
C ASP A 47 8.49 5.63 5.72
N CYS A 48 7.63 5.08 4.87
CA CYS A 48 6.52 5.83 4.30
C CYS A 48 5.33 5.88 5.26
N ASN A 49 4.72 7.07 5.32
CA ASN A 49 3.46 7.29 6.00
C ASN A 49 2.39 6.38 5.40
N SER A 50 1.42 6.03 6.24
CA SER A 50 0.32 5.16 5.83
C SER A 50 -0.39 5.69 4.58
N GLY A 51 -0.46 4.87 3.54
CA GLY A 51 -1.09 5.19 2.26
C GLY A 51 -0.13 5.70 1.20
N TYR A 52 1.17 5.74 1.50
CA TYR A 52 2.22 6.11 0.55
C TYR A 52 3.22 4.97 0.39
N GLU A 53 3.72 4.85 -0.83
CA GLU A 53 4.62 3.82 -1.32
C GLU A 53 5.63 4.46 -2.28
N GLY A 54 6.58 3.66 -2.75
CA GLY A 54 7.67 4.15 -3.60
C GLY A 54 8.98 4.28 -2.81
N THR A 55 10.06 4.59 -3.51
CA THR A 55 11.38 4.69 -2.86
C THR A 55 11.47 5.93 -1.99
N ASN A 56 10.72 6.98 -2.36
CA ASN A 56 10.68 8.29 -1.74
C ASN A 56 9.28 8.63 -1.19
N CYS A 57 8.40 7.63 -1.03
CA CYS A 57 7.02 7.81 -0.56
C CYS A 57 6.16 8.71 -1.47
N GLU A 58 6.45 8.70 -2.77
CA GLU A 58 5.85 9.56 -3.79
C GLU A 58 4.55 8.99 -4.37
N ILE A 59 4.22 7.72 -4.11
CA ILE A 59 3.10 7.01 -4.73
C ILE A 59 1.99 6.81 -3.71
N GLU A 60 0.82 7.41 -3.91
CA GLU A 60 -0.35 7.05 -3.11
C GLU A 60 -0.79 5.60 -3.40
N THR A 61 -1.08 4.82 -2.37
CA THR A 61 -1.57 3.43 -2.49
C THR A 61 -2.80 3.35 -3.40
N ARG A 62 -3.75 4.30 -3.31
CA ARG A 62 -4.95 4.29 -4.16
C ARG A 62 -4.69 4.54 -5.65
N ALA A 63 -3.54 5.10 -6.03
CA ALA A 63 -3.28 5.51 -7.41
C ALA A 63 -3.41 4.35 -8.40
N ARG A 64 -3.03 3.12 -8.01
CA ARG A 64 -3.16 1.93 -8.87
C ARG A 64 -4.61 1.54 -9.17
N PHE A 65 -5.57 1.93 -8.33
CA PHE A 65 -6.98 1.64 -8.50
C PHE A 65 -7.71 2.70 -9.34
N VAL A 66 -7.22 3.94 -9.39
CA VAL A 66 -7.86 5.04 -10.12
C VAL A 66 -7.82 4.80 -11.64
N GLY A 67 -8.95 4.99 -12.32
CA GLY A 67 -9.07 4.85 -13.78
C GLY A 67 -10.49 4.60 -14.27
N ASN A 68 -10.62 4.47 -15.60
CA ASN A 68 -11.84 4.01 -16.27
C ASN A 68 -11.83 2.49 -16.40
N TYR A 69 -12.98 1.83 -16.20
CA TYR A 69 -13.07 0.38 -16.22
C TYR A 69 -14.23 -0.10 -17.08
N ALA A 70 -13.97 -1.11 -17.90
CA ALA A 70 -15.02 -1.93 -18.50
C ALA A 70 -15.52 -2.93 -17.46
N VAL A 71 -16.84 -2.91 -17.21
CA VAL A 71 -17.50 -3.74 -16.19
C VAL A 71 -18.17 -4.93 -16.86
N LYS A 72 -17.95 -6.12 -16.31
CA LYS A 72 -18.79 -7.29 -16.47
C LYS A 72 -19.48 -7.59 -15.14
N GLN A 73 -20.76 -7.32 -15.06
CA GLN A 73 -21.61 -7.61 -13.91
C GLN A 73 -22.31 -8.95 -14.12
N ASP A 74 -22.13 -9.89 -13.20
CA ASP A 74 -22.85 -11.16 -13.16
C ASP A 74 -23.95 -11.12 -12.10
N SER A 75 -25.20 -11.13 -12.59
CA SER A 75 -26.42 -11.20 -11.78
C SER A 75 -27.02 -12.60 -11.86
N SER A 76 -26.27 -13.62 -11.41
CA SER A 76 -26.68 -15.03 -11.43
C SER A 76 -26.97 -15.56 -12.84
N GLY A 77 -26.03 -15.36 -13.77
CA GLY A 77 -26.08 -15.87 -15.14
C GLY A 77 -26.57 -14.87 -16.18
N THR A 78 -27.13 -13.73 -15.74
CA THR A 78 -27.37 -12.58 -16.64
C THR A 78 -26.19 -11.63 -16.57
N ILE A 79 -25.47 -11.50 -17.68
CA ILE A 79 -24.32 -10.60 -17.79
C ILE A 79 -24.75 -9.23 -18.29
N LYS A 80 -24.39 -8.18 -17.55
CA LYS A 80 -24.50 -6.78 -18.00
C LYS A 80 -23.09 -6.20 -18.20
N THR A 81 -22.93 -5.40 -19.24
CA THR A 81 -21.68 -4.72 -19.56
C THR A 81 -21.89 -3.22 -19.68
N TYR A 82 -21.04 -2.45 -19.00
CA TYR A 82 -21.06 -0.98 -19.00
C TYR A 82 -19.70 -0.47 -18.48
N ASN A 83 -19.55 0.84 -18.32
CA ASN A 83 -18.33 1.43 -17.77
C ASN A 83 -18.57 1.99 -16.37
N CYS A 84 -17.56 1.90 -15.52
CA CYS A 84 -17.50 2.62 -14.25
C CYS A 84 -16.18 3.39 -14.15
N ILE A 85 -16.14 4.33 -13.21
CA ILE A 85 -14.95 5.15 -12.94
C ILE A 85 -14.56 4.94 -11.49
N ILE A 86 -13.28 4.70 -11.24
CA ILE A 86 -12.69 4.78 -9.90
C ILE A 86 -11.85 6.04 -9.83
N SER A 87 -12.13 6.91 -8.87
CA SER A 87 -11.40 8.15 -8.61
C SER A 87 -10.90 8.21 -7.17
N SER A 88 -10.08 9.22 -6.86
CA SER A 88 -9.63 9.47 -5.49
C SER A 88 -10.81 9.80 -4.59
N GLY A 89 -10.91 9.07 -3.47
CA GLY A 89 -11.88 9.35 -2.42
C GLY A 89 -11.41 10.47 -1.48
N THR A 90 -12.26 10.83 -0.51
CA THR A 90 -11.99 11.92 0.43
C THR A 90 -11.19 11.45 1.65
N GLY A 91 -10.45 12.38 2.26
CA GLY A 91 -9.88 12.20 3.60
C GLY A 91 -8.50 11.53 3.67
N ASN A 92 -8.28 10.39 3.00
CA ASN A 92 -7.01 9.66 3.12
C ASN A 92 -6.56 8.95 1.82
N PRO A 93 -5.25 8.61 1.69
CA PRO A 93 -4.69 7.99 0.48
C PRO A 93 -5.11 6.53 0.23
N TYR A 94 -5.94 5.94 1.10
CA TYR A 94 -6.59 4.65 0.87
C TYR A 94 -8.05 4.80 0.41
N SER A 95 -8.64 5.99 0.46
CA SER A 95 -10.02 6.19 0.04
C SER A 95 -10.12 6.33 -1.47
N ILE A 96 -11.05 5.59 -2.06
CA ILE A 96 -11.47 5.70 -3.47
C ILE A 96 -12.98 5.96 -3.56
N SER A 97 -13.40 6.57 -4.66
CA SER A 97 -14.80 6.69 -5.05
C SER A 97 -15.06 5.81 -6.26
N ILE A 98 -16.11 5.00 -6.22
CA ILE A 98 -16.55 4.16 -7.35
C ILE A 98 -17.85 4.77 -7.86
N ALA A 99 -17.87 5.16 -9.13
CA ALA A 99 -19.03 5.80 -9.76
C ALA A 99 -19.63 4.93 -10.86
N ALA A 100 -20.96 4.94 -10.95
CA ALA A 100 -21.76 4.22 -11.95
C ALA A 100 -21.65 2.68 -11.90
N LEU A 101 -21.22 2.09 -10.78
CA LEU A 101 -21.25 0.64 -10.61
C LEU A 101 -22.66 0.21 -10.18
N ASN A 102 -23.34 -0.57 -11.02
CA ASN A 102 -24.76 -0.93 -10.85
C ASN A 102 -25.66 0.30 -10.68
N ASN A 103 -25.38 1.37 -11.44
CA ASN A 103 -26.03 2.68 -11.35
C ASN A 103 -25.87 3.38 -9.99
N ALA A 104 -24.96 2.92 -9.13
CA ALA A 104 -24.68 3.53 -7.84
C ALA A 104 -23.29 4.19 -7.82
N SER A 105 -23.15 5.17 -6.94
CA SER A 105 -21.86 5.76 -6.57
C SER A 105 -21.67 5.63 -5.06
N PHE A 106 -20.47 5.22 -4.65
CA PHE A 106 -20.13 4.96 -3.24
C PHE A 106 -18.61 4.99 -3.01
N GLN A 107 -18.22 5.15 -1.75
CA GLN A 107 -16.83 5.14 -1.29
C GLN A 107 -16.37 3.71 -0.97
N ALA A 108 -15.08 3.46 -1.16
CA ALA A 108 -14.41 2.25 -0.72
C ALA A 108 -13.01 2.57 -0.16
N THR A 109 -12.46 1.63 0.59
CA THR A 109 -11.11 1.70 1.15
C THR A 109 -10.24 0.63 0.52
N VAL A 110 -9.05 1.01 0.08
CA VAL A 110 -8.06 0.08 -0.48
C VAL A 110 -6.94 -0.21 0.51
N SER A 111 -6.07 -1.18 0.21
CA SER A 111 -4.88 -1.46 1.00
C SER A 111 -3.63 -1.61 0.15
N ALA A 112 -2.48 -1.57 0.80
CA ALA A 112 -1.19 -1.88 0.19
C ALA A 112 -1.18 -3.28 -0.46
N GLY A 113 -1.91 -4.24 0.13
CA GLY A 113 -2.07 -5.61 -0.35
C GLY A 113 -3.12 -5.80 -1.45
N ASN A 114 -3.45 -4.74 -2.19
CA ASN A 114 -4.38 -4.74 -3.33
C ASN A 114 -5.85 -5.08 -3.01
N SER A 115 -6.22 -5.15 -1.73
CA SER A 115 -7.61 -5.41 -1.33
C SER A 115 -8.47 -4.14 -1.46
N ILE A 116 -9.76 -4.34 -1.70
CA ILE A 116 -10.79 -3.30 -1.66
C ILE A 116 -11.84 -3.75 -0.65
N THR A 117 -12.24 -2.85 0.24
CA THR A 117 -13.32 -3.04 1.21
C THR A 117 -14.36 -1.94 1.02
N ILE A 118 -15.63 -2.33 0.96
CA ILE A 118 -16.75 -1.42 0.75
C ILE A 118 -17.65 -1.52 1.98
N SER A 119 -17.93 -0.37 2.58
CA SER A 119 -18.89 -0.21 3.67
C SER A 119 -19.39 1.22 3.60
N ASP A 120 -20.42 1.44 2.81
CA ASP A 120 -20.95 2.79 2.56
C ASP A 120 -22.47 2.84 2.69
N PHE A 121 -22.97 4.05 2.88
CA PHE A 121 -24.37 4.41 2.96
C PHE A 121 -24.62 5.50 1.93
N ASN A 122 -25.60 5.31 1.05
CA ASN A 122 -25.98 6.36 0.11
C ASN A 122 -27.51 6.55 0.11
N PRO A 123 -28.04 7.62 -0.49
CA PRO A 123 -29.47 7.92 -0.44
C PRO A 123 -30.39 6.83 -1.02
N GLU A 124 -29.87 6.01 -1.93
CA GLU A 124 -30.61 4.96 -2.64
C GLU A 124 -30.53 3.60 -1.94
N PHE A 125 -29.47 3.37 -1.17
CA PHE A 125 -29.17 2.13 -0.48
C PHE A 125 -28.83 2.41 0.99
N ILE A 126 -29.66 1.90 1.91
CA ILE A 126 -29.35 1.92 3.33
C ILE A 126 -28.09 1.13 3.69
N GLU A 127 -27.54 0.31 2.80
CA GLU A 127 -26.23 -0.32 3.00
C GLU A 127 -25.66 -0.84 1.68
N ILE A 128 -24.38 -0.55 1.43
CA ILE A 128 -23.56 -1.19 0.41
C ILE A 128 -22.35 -1.78 1.10
N ARG A 129 -22.19 -3.10 1.01
CA ARG A 129 -21.04 -3.82 1.57
C ARG A 129 -20.44 -4.76 0.57
N GLY A 130 -19.13 -4.90 0.60
CA GLY A 130 -18.46 -5.80 -0.31
C GLY A 130 -16.97 -5.80 -0.12
N SER A 131 -16.33 -6.66 -0.89
CA SER A 131 -14.88 -6.68 -0.95
C SER A 131 -14.40 -7.18 -2.30
N GLY A 132 -13.10 -7.00 -2.54
CA GLY A 132 -12.47 -7.47 -3.73
C GLY A 132 -10.97 -7.30 -3.71
N ASN A 133 -10.34 -7.56 -4.84
CA ASN A 133 -8.89 -7.43 -5.00
C ASN A 133 -8.52 -7.01 -6.42
N LEU A 134 -7.43 -6.26 -6.54
CA LEU A 134 -6.79 -5.91 -7.80
C LEU A 134 -5.70 -6.94 -8.14
N SER A 135 -5.85 -7.60 -9.28
CA SER A 135 -4.83 -8.48 -9.87
C SER A 135 -4.48 -7.99 -11.28
N GLY A 136 -3.26 -7.46 -11.44
CA GLY A 136 -2.86 -6.79 -12.67
C GLY A 136 -3.77 -5.59 -12.97
N ASN A 137 -4.49 -5.64 -14.09
CA ASN A 137 -5.43 -4.60 -14.51
C ASN A 137 -6.90 -4.96 -14.23
N VAL A 138 -7.15 -6.06 -13.49
CA VAL A 138 -8.50 -6.57 -13.24
C VAL A 138 -8.83 -6.45 -11.75
N ILE A 139 -9.96 -5.82 -11.45
CA ILE A 139 -10.55 -5.83 -10.12
C ILE A 139 -11.73 -6.81 -10.12
N SER A 140 -11.71 -7.75 -9.18
CA SER A 140 -12.85 -8.63 -8.91
C SER A 140 -13.54 -8.17 -7.63
N LEU A 141 -14.84 -7.85 -7.70
CA LEU A 141 -15.64 -7.41 -6.55
C LEU A 141 -16.81 -8.37 -6.31
N ASN A 142 -17.12 -8.62 -5.04
CA ASN A 142 -18.38 -9.20 -4.59
C ASN A 142 -19.06 -8.16 -3.68
N ILE A 143 -20.23 -7.66 -4.09
CA ILE A 143 -20.92 -6.56 -3.42
C ILE A 143 -22.38 -6.91 -3.17
N THR A 144 -22.81 -6.69 -1.95
CA THR A 144 -24.20 -6.75 -1.50
C THR A 144 -24.77 -5.34 -1.43
N PHE A 145 -25.89 -5.13 -2.13
CA PHE A 145 -26.67 -3.92 -2.11
C PHE A 145 -27.95 -4.17 -1.28
N LYS A 146 -28.23 -3.31 -0.31
CA LYS A 146 -29.46 -3.36 0.48
C LYS A 146 -30.28 -2.08 0.22
N PRO A 147 -31.33 -2.16 -0.60
CA PRO A 147 -32.28 -1.06 -0.76
C PRO A 147 -33.22 -0.94 0.44
N ASN A 148 -33.86 0.21 0.60
CA ASN A 148 -34.70 0.54 1.77
C ASN A 148 -35.90 -0.39 1.94
N PHE A 149 -36.57 -0.73 0.84
CA PHE A 149 -37.83 -1.49 0.85
C PHE A 149 -37.74 -2.85 0.14
N ASN A 150 -36.55 -3.25 -0.29
CA ASN A 150 -36.33 -4.50 -1.02
C ASN A 150 -35.35 -5.41 -0.27
N PRO A 151 -35.38 -6.73 -0.50
CA PRO A 151 -34.35 -7.63 0.02
C PRO A 151 -32.97 -7.25 -0.49
N ALA A 152 -31.94 -7.57 0.28
CA ALA A 152 -30.57 -7.42 -0.18
C ALA A 152 -30.30 -8.39 -1.33
N TYR A 153 -29.40 -8.00 -2.23
CA TYR A 153 -28.94 -8.85 -3.31
C TYR A 153 -27.43 -8.66 -3.51
N THR A 154 -26.77 -9.73 -3.94
CA THR A 154 -25.31 -9.76 -4.14
C THR A 154 -24.99 -9.91 -5.62
N LEU A 155 -23.99 -9.16 -6.07
CA LEU A 155 -23.49 -9.15 -7.43
C LEU A 155 -22.00 -9.38 -7.47
N ASN A 156 -21.55 -10.11 -8.49
CA ASN A 156 -20.13 -10.25 -8.80
C ASN A 156 -19.78 -9.31 -9.95
N PHE A 157 -18.67 -8.59 -9.82
CA PHE A 157 -18.18 -7.69 -10.85
C PHE A 157 -16.74 -8.06 -11.22
N THR A 158 -16.46 -8.02 -12.52
CA THR A 158 -15.11 -8.01 -13.06
C THR A 158 -14.91 -6.68 -13.77
N LEU A 159 -14.01 -5.85 -13.26
CA LEU A 159 -13.69 -4.53 -13.78
C LEU A 159 -12.32 -4.63 -14.45
N THR A 160 -12.26 -4.36 -15.75
CA THR A 160 -10.99 -4.36 -16.51
C THR A 160 -10.57 -2.93 -16.81
N LYS A 161 -9.41 -2.52 -16.30
CA LYS A 161 -8.89 -1.16 -16.46
C LYS A 161 -8.66 -0.86 -17.94
N GLN A 162 -9.20 0.25 -18.42
CA GLN A 162 -8.99 0.74 -19.77
C GLN A 162 -7.64 1.44 -19.85
N GLN A 163 -6.89 1.18 -20.93
CA GLN A 163 -5.60 1.84 -21.21
C GLN A 163 -5.78 3.32 -21.52
#